data_AF-A0A550H7X5-F1
#
_entry.id   AF-A0A550H7X5-F1
#
_cell.length_a   1.000
_cell.length_b   1.000
_cell.length_c   1.000
_cell.angle_alpha   90.00
_cell.angle_beta   90.00
_cell.angle_gamma   90.00
#
_symmetry.space_group_name_H-M   'P 1'
#
loop_
_entity.id
_entity.type
_entity.pdbx_description
1 polymer ?
#
loop_
_entity_poly.entity_id
_entity_poly.type
_entity_poly.pdbx_seq_one_letter_code
_entity_poly.pdbx_strand_id
1 'polypeptide(L)'
;MPKGGGSTNVANHRMLKPGLGLKGVKQFVVEAVAQAGSLGCPPYFVGVGVGGGEDLCMLLAKKALLKPFKVRNSDPNVAAIEEELYQKLNELQIGAMGLGEGPSVLDVHVEMAARHPASLPVGIVISCWALRHARAVIGSDGSVEIHKSA
;
A
#
# COMPACT_ATOMS: atom_id res chain seq x y z
N MET A 1 8.56 8.17 8.31
CA MET A 1 7.11 8.24 8.61
C MET A 1 6.83 7.59 9.96
N PRO A 2 6.24 8.30 10.94
CA PRO A 2 5.71 7.69 12.16
C PRO A 2 4.57 6.70 11.85
N LYS A 3 4.85 5.40 11.93
CA LYS A 3 3.87 4.33 11.69
C LYS A 3 3.47 3.68 13.00
N GLY A 4 2.17 3.44 13.20
CA GLY A 4 1.67 2.81 14.42
C GLY A 4 2.01 1.32 14.47
N GLY A 5 2.39 0.81 15.64
CA GLY A 5 2.78 -0.59 15.84
C GLY A 5 1.71 -1.59 15.39
N GLY A 6 0.44 -1.36 15.71
CA GLY A 6 -0.67 -2.23 15.29
C GLY A 6 -0.75 -2.39 13.76
N SER A 7 -0.61 -1.30 13.01
CA SER A 7 -0.59 -1.33 11.54
C SER A 7 0.70 -1.95 10.97
N THR A 8 1.82 -1.86 11.70
CA THR A 8 3.07 -2.51 11.31
C THR A 8 2.98 -4.03 11.44
N ASN A 9 2.31 -4.52 12.48
CA ASN A 9 2.23 -5.96 12.79
C ASN A 9 1.36 -6.75 11.79
N VAL A 10 0.53 -6.07 10.99
CA VAL A 10 -0.30 -6.68 9.95
C VAL A 10 0.30 -6.53 8.54
N ALA A 11 1.53 -6.03 8.44
CA ALA A 11 2.25 -6.03 7.17
C ALA A 11 2.57 -7.46 6.72
N ASN A 12 2.59 -7.69 5.41
CA ASN A 12 2.72 -9.01 4.82
C ASN A 12 3.76 -9.00 3.70
N HIS A 13 4.50 -10.09 3.57
CA HIS A 13 5.49 -10.30 2.52
C HIS A 13 5.38 -11.73 1.99
N ARG A 14 5.45 -11.90 0.68
CA ARG A 14 5.45 -13.23 0.06
C ARG A 14 6.26 -13.24 -1.23
N MET A 15 7.03 -14.31 -1.41
CA MET A 15 7.64 -14.64 -2.70
C MET A 15 6.64 -15.44 -3.52
N LEU A 16 5.98 -14.78 -4.47
CA LEU A 16 5.02 -15.44 -5.35
C LEU A 16 5.73 -16.23 -6.44
N LYS A 17 5.05 -17.27 -6.94
CA LYS A 17 5.48 -17.96 -8.17
C LYS A 17 5.31 -16.99 -9.35
N PRO A 18 6.32 -16.78 -10.20
CA PRO A 18 6.23 -15.84 -11.32
C PRO A 18 5.05 -16.08 -12.26
N GLY A 19 4.66 -17.35 -12.45
CA GLY A 19 3.53 -17.72 -13.32
C GLY A 19 2.17 -17.21 -12.84
N LEU A 20 2.04 -16.77 -11.59
CA LEU A 20 0.80 -16.13 -11.11
C LEU A 20 0.67 -14.68 -11.59
N GLY A 21 1.79 -14.04 -11.94
CA GLY A 21 1.83 -12.66 -12.43
C GLY A 21 1.05 -11.68 -11.55
N LEU A 22 0.51 -10.64 -12.17
CA LEU A 22 -0.27 -9.60 -11.49
C LEU A 22 -1.59 -10.12 -10.89
N LYS A 23 -2.15 -11.21 -11.44
CA LYS A 23 -3.35 -11.84 -10.85
C LYS A 23 -3.03 -12.36 -9.44
N GLY A 24 -1.90 -13.03 -9.27
CA GLY A 24 -1.42 -13.49 -7.96
C GLY A 24 -1.11 -12.34 -7.01
N VAL A 25 -0.50 -11.27 -7.51
CA VAL A 25 -0.25 -10.05 -6.71
C VAL A 25 -1.57 -9.51 -6.15
N LYS A 26 -2.56 -9.28 -7.02
CA LYS A 26 -3.86 -8.71 -6.60
C LYS A 26 -4.57 -9.61 -5.60
N GLN A 27 -4.56 -10.93 -5.84
CA GLN A 27 -5.15 -11.88 -4.91
C GLN A 27 -4.45 -11.83 -3.53
N PHE A 28 -3.12 -11.78 -3.51
CA PHE A 28 -2.37 -11.68 -2.25
C PHE A 28 -2.68 -10.38 -1.49
N VAL A 29 -2.89 -9.26 -2.20
CA VAL A 29 -3.31 -8.00 -1.58
C VAL A 29 -4.66 -8.14 -0.88
N VAL A 30 -5.64 -8.73 -1.56
CA VAL A 30 -6.97 -8.98 -0.99
C VAL A 30 -6.89 -9.93 0.20
N GLU A 31 -6.14 -11.03 0.09
CA GLU A 31 -5.89 -11.97 1.19
C GLU A 31 -5.28 -11.29 2.43
N ALA A 32 -4.27 -10.44 2.23
CA ALA A 32 -3.59 -9.77 3.33
C ALA A 32 -4.49 -8.77 4.06
N VAL A 33 -5.32 -8.02 3.34
CA VAL A 33 -6.27 -7.07 3.96
C VAL A 33 -7.41 -7.81 4.64
N ALA A 34 -7.93 -8.88 4.03
CA ALA A 34 -8.94 -9.73 4.66
C ALA A 34 -8.39 -10.38 5.96
N GLN A 35 -7.14 -10.83 5.95
CA GLN A 35 -6.48 -11.38 7.13
C GLN A 35 -6.24 -10.33 8.22
N ALA A 36 -5.93 -9.08 7.84
CA ALA A 36 -5.83 -7.99 8.79
C ALA A 36 -7.17 -7.76 9.53
N GLY A 37 -8.30 -7.91 8.83
CA GLY A 37 -9.62 -7.82 9.44
C GLY A 37 -9.80 -6.49 10.18
N SER A 38 -10.11 -6.51 11.47
CA SER A 38 -10.21 -5.31 12.32
C SER A 38 -8.87 -4.85 12.92
N LEU A 39 -7.79 -5.61 12.75
CA LEU A 39 -6.49 -5.33 13.37
C LEU A 39 -5.78 -4.17 12.66
N GLY A 40 -5.35 -3.17 13.43
CA GLY A 40 -4.66 -2.00 12.89
C GLY A 40 -5.59 -0.84 12.53
N CYS A 41 -6.79 -0.80 13.13
CA CYS A 41 -7.72 0.33 13.10
C CYS A 41 -8.12 0.77 11.67
N PRO A 42 -8.90 -0.06 10.94
CA PRO A 42 -9.46 0.34 9.65
C PRO A 42 -10.39 1.56 9.79
N PRO A 43 -10.63 2.33 8.72
CA PRO A 43 -10.27 2.04 7.33
C PRO A 43 -8.79 2.26 7.02
N TYR A 44 -8.23 1.39 6.17
CA TYR A 44 -6.79 1.34 5.92
C TYR A 44 -6.31 2.22 4.77
N PHE A 45 -5.05 2.63 4.83
CA PHE A 45 -4.27 2.93 3.63
C PHE A 45 -3.39 1.72 3.29
N VAL A 46 -3.38 1.29 2.04
CA VAL A 46 -2.65 0.09 1.63
C VAL A 46 -1.54 0.47 0.66
N GLY A 47 -0.30 0.18 1.03
CA GLY A 47 0.85 0.31 0.15
C GLY A 47 1.28 -1.07 -0.35
N VAL A 48 1.43 -1.20 -1.67
CA VAL A 48 1.85 -2.45 -2.32
C VAL A 48 3.16 -2.21 -3.05
N GLY A 49 4.14 -3.07 -2.83
CA GLY A 49 5.42 -3.06 -3.52
C GLY A 49 5.62 -4.37 -4.28
N VAL A 50 5.92 -4.29 -5.57
CA VAL A 50 6.07 -5.46 -6.45
C VAL A 50 7.44 -5.46 -7.11
N GLY A 51 8.14 -6.59 -7.07
CA GLY A 51 9.45 -6.74 -7.71
C GLY A 51 10.62 -6.29 -6.83
N GLY A 52 11.81 -6.19 -7.43
CA GLY A 52 13.06 -6.08 -6.69
C GLY A 52 13.50 -7.39 -6.05
N GLY A 53 13.97 -7.33 -4.81
CA GLY A 53 14.20 -8.46 -3.89
C GLY A 53 13.24 -8.41 -2.70
N GLU A 54 13.42 -9.31 -1.71
CA GLU A 54 12.54 -9.37 -0.53
C GLU A 54 12.50 -8.06 0.28
N ASP A 55 13.62 -7.36 0.36
CA ASP A 55 13.79 -6.12 1.11
C ASP A 55 13.21 -4.92 0.34
N LEU A 56 13.51 -4.85 -0.95
CA LEU A 56 13.11 -3.73 -1.81
C LEU A 56 11.58 -3.69 -1.97
N CYS A 57 10.90 -4.82 -2.12
CA CYS A 57 9.44 -4.81 -2.26
C CYS A 57 8.74 -4.23 -1.01
N MET A 58 9.27 -4.50 0.19
CA MET A 58 8.76 -3.92 1.43
C MET A 58 9.07 -2.42 1.54
N LEU A 59 10.24 -1.98 1.05
CA LEU A 59 10.57 -0.56 0.96
C LEU A 59 9.64 0.16 -0.01
N LEU A 60 9.36 -0.42 -1.18
CA LEU A 60 8.43 0.11 -2.17
C LEU A 60 7.00 0.22 -1.60
N ALA A 61 6.53 -0.82 -0.90
CA ALA A 61 5.24 -0.78 -0.22
C ALA A 61 5.15 0.35 0.82
N LYS A 62 6.24 0.59 1.58
CA LYS A 62 6.31 1.75 2.49
C LYS A 62 6.31 3.09 1.75
N LYS A 63 6.98 3.19 0.59
CA LYS A 63 6.98 4.39 -0.25
C LYS A 63 5.60 4.65 -0.87
N ALA A 64 4.87 3.59 -1.25
CA ALA A 64 3.51 3.69 -1.77
C ALA A 64 2.55 4.36 -0.79
N LEU A 65 2.70 4.12 0.52
CA LEU A 65 1.93 4.83 1.56
C LEU A 65 2.20 6.33 1.65
N LEU A 66 3.26 6.84 1.01
CA LEU A 66 3.60 8.26 1.00
C LEU A 66 3.07 8.98 -0.24
N LYS A 67 2.36 8.28 -1.12
CA LYS A 67 1.73 8.88 -2.30
C LYS A 67 0.55 9.77 -1.89
N PRO A 68 0.27 10.82 -2.66
CA PRO A 68 -0.83 11.73 -2.34
C PRO A 68 -2.18 10.98 -2.32
N PHE A 69 -3.00 11.29 -1.32
CA PHE A 69 -4.30 10.68 -1.15
C PHE A 69 -5.18 10.88 -2.40
N LYS A 70 -5.80 9.80 -2.89
CA LYS A 70 -6.68 9.74 -4.07
C LYS A 70 -6.03 10.17 -5.38
N VAL A 71 -4.71 10.28 -5.44
CA VAL A 71 -3.97 10.54 -6.68
C VAL A 71 -3.38 9.23 -7.17
N ARG A 72 -3.94 8.72 -8.27
CA ARG A 72 -3.48 7.48 -8.92
C ARG A 72 -2.11 7.67 -9.58
N ASN A 73 -1.45 6.55 -9.84
CA ASN A 73 -0.16 6.53 -10.53
C ASN A 73 -0.23 7.21 -11.91
N SER A 74 0.87 7.84 -12.34
CA SER A 74 1.00 8.42 -13.68
C SER A 74 1.03 7.36 -14.79
N ASP A 75 1.47 6.14 -14.47
CA ASP A 75 1.39 5.00 -15.40
C ASP A 75 -0.05 4.46 -15.42
N PRO A 76 -0.74 4.49 -16.58
CA PRO A 76 -2.14 4.09 -16.69
C PRO A 76 -2.36 2.61 -16.34
N ASN A 77 -1.37 1.74 -16.55
CA ASN A 77 -1.51 0.33 -16.19
C ASN A 77 -1.49 0.13 -14.67
N VAL A 78 -0.62 0.88 -13.97
CA VAL A 78 -0.55 0.83 -12.51
C VAL A 78 -1.77 1.51 -11.88
N ALA A 79 -2.22 2.64 -12.44
CA ALA A 79 -3.44 3.31 -12.01
C ALA A 79 -4.67 2.40 -12.10
N ALA A 80 -4.80 1.62 -13.18
CA ALA A 80 -5.88 0.65 -13.33
C ALA A 80 -5.84 -0.45 -12.26
N ILE A 81 -4.64 -0.90 -11.87
CA ILE A 81 -4.46 -1.89 -10.78
C ILE A 81 -4.84 -1.29 -9.43
N GLU A 82 -4.43 -0.05 -9.15
CA GLU A 82 -4.80 0.68 -7.94
C GLU A 82 -6.33 0.81 -7.83
N GLU A 83 -7.00 1.20 -8.91
CA GLU A 83 -8.45 1.36 -8.92
C GLU A 83 -9.18 0.01 -8.74
N GLU A 84 -8.74 -1.04 -9.44
CA GLU A 84 -9.31 -2.38 -9.28
C GLU A 84 -9.13 -2.90 -7.85
N LEU A 85 -7.96 -2.69 -7.24
CA LEU A 85 -7.71 -3.09 -5.86
C LEU A 85 -8.56 -2.27 -4.89
N TYR A 86 -8.68 -0.96 -5.08
CA TYR A 86 -9.48 -0.10 -4.21
C TYR A 86 -10.94 -0.58 -4.12
N GLN A 87 -11.52 -0.96 -5.26
CA GLN A 87 -12.87 -1.50 -5.34
C GLN A 87 -12.98 -2.85 -4.60
N LYS A 88 -12.12 -3.82 -4.97
CA LYS A 88 -12.12 -5.16 -4.37
C LYS A 88 -11.87 -5.17 -2.86
N LEU A 89 -11.03 -4.28 -2.38
CA LEU A 89 -10.74 -4.19 -0.95
C LEU A 89 -11.93 -3.62 -0.15
N ASN A 90 -12.71 -2.73 -0.76
CA ASN A 90 -13.93 -2.23 -0.13
C ASN A 90 -15.10 -3.23 -0.20
N GLU A 91 -15.12 -4.13 -1.18
CA GLU A 91 -16.05 -5.27 -1.22
C GLU A 91 -15.87 -6.25 -0.06
N LEU A 92 -14.74 -6.22 0.66
CA LEU A 92 -14.52 -7.06 1.85
C LEU A 92 -15.43 -6.70 3.03
N GLN A 93 -16.07 -5.53 3.02
CA GLN A 93 -16.99 -5.06 4.08
C GLN A 93 -16.43 -5.23 5.50
N ILE A 94 -15.14 -4.93 5.70
CA ILE A 94 -14.54 -4.89 7.04
C ILE A 94 -15.13 -3.68 7.81
N GLY A 95 -15.26 -2.55 7.14
CA GLY A 95 -15.80 -1.32 7.71
C GLY A 95 -14.90 -0.64 8.74
N ALA A 96 -15.33 0.52 9.21
CA ALA A 96 -14.61 1.30 10.19
C ALA A 96 -14.42 0.50 11.49
N MET A 97 -13.19 0.39 11.96
CA MET A 97 -12.81 -0.40 13.14
C MET A 97 -13.24 -1.88 13.11
N GLY A 98 -13.64 -2.43 11.95
CA GLY A 98 -14.14 -3.80 11.83
C GLY A 98 -15.63 -3.96 12.09
N LEU A 99 -16.42 -2.88 12.06
CA LEU A 99 -17.85 -2.91 12.36
C LEU A 99 -18.74 -3.36 11.19
N GLY A 100 -18.17 -3.60 10.00
CA GLY A 100 -18.92 -3.96 8.81
C GLY A 100 -19.61 -2.79 8.09
N GLU A 101 -19.53 -1.58 8.65
CA GLU A 101 -20.10 -0.36 8.07
C GLU A 101 -19.02 0.61 7.61
N GLY A 102 -19.24 1.27 6.47
CA GLY A 102 -18.30 2.20 5.86
C GLY A 102 -17.17 1.50 5.06
N PRO A 103 -16.15 2.25 4.62
CA PRO A 103 -15.07 1.70 3.81
C PRO A 103 -14.18 0.75 4.64
N SER A 104 -13.66 -0.28 3.98
CA SER A 104 -12.56 -1.11 4.52
C SER A 104 -11.21 -0.41 4.33
N VAL A 105 -11.06 0.29 3.20
CA VAL A 105 -9.84 1.00 2.84
C VAL A 105 -10.17 2.41 2.33
N LEU A 106 -9.37 3.40 2.74
CA LEU A 106 -9.44 4.77 2.25
C LEU A 106 -8.71 4.94 0.92
N ASP A 107 -7.59 4.23 0.75
CA ASP A 107 -6.81 4.29 -0.50
C ASP A 107 -5.84 3.10 -0.63
N VAL A 108 -5.40 2.85 -1.85
CA VAL A 108 -4.35 1.88 -2.18
C VAL A 108 -3.41 2.44 -3.24
N HIS A 109 -2.11 2.26 -3.03
CA HIS A 109 -1.08 2.68 -3.97
C HIS A 109 -0.11 1.55 -4.27
N VAL A 110 0.38 1.51 -5.50
CA VAL A 110 1.25 0.43 -5.99
C VAL A 110 2.55 1.02 -6.54
N GLU A 111 3.66 0.50 -6.04
CA GLU A 111 5.00 0.79 -6.54
C GLU A 111 5.63 -0.49 -7.08
N MET A 112 6.25 -0.39 -8.25
CA MET A 112 6.82 -1.54 -8.96
C MET A 112 8.29 -1.32 -9.29
N ALA A 113 9.07 -2.39 -9.24
CA ALA A 113 10.44 -2.43 -9.72
C ALA A 113 10.67 -3.64 -10.63
N ALA A 114 11.74 -3.57 -11.43
CA ALA A 114 12.23 -4.73 -12.16
C ALA A 114 12.57 -5.88 -11.20
N ARG A 115 12.52 -7.10 -11.69
CA ARG A 115 12.69 -8.31 -10.89
C ARG A 115 13.34 -9.42 -11.69
N HIS A 116 14.00 -10.35 -11.00
CA HIS A 116 14.51 -11.55 -11.65
C HIS A 116 13.35 -12.40 -12.20
N PRO A 117 13.43 -12.95 -13.42
CA PRO A 117 12.32 -13.70 -14.04
C PRO A 117 11.81 -14.88 -13.21
N ALA A 118 12.69 -15.52 -12.43
CA ALA A 118 12.38 -16.65 -11.56
C ALA A 118 11.70 -16.28 -10.23
N SER A 119 11.64 -14.99 -9.87
CA SER A 119 11.10 -14.53 -8.58
C SER A 119 9.99 -13.50 -8.78
N LEU A 120 9.02 -13.44 -7.86
CA LEU A 120 8.04 -12.36 -7.80
C LEU A 120 7.84 -11.93 -6.34
N PRO A 121 8.74 -11.09 -5.79
CA PRO A 121 8.60 -10.54 -4.45
C PRO A 121 7.43 -9.56 -4.40
N VAL A 122 6.62 -9.66 -3.34
CA VAL A 122 5.51 -8.74 -3.09
C VAL A 122 5.50 -8.37 -1.61
N GLY A 123 5.52 -7.07 -1.34
CA GLY A 123 5.35 -6.50 -0.01
C GLY A 123 4.02 -5.76 0.09
N ILE A 124 3.32 -5.92 1.20
CA ILE A 124 2.06 -5.25 1.52
C ILE A 124 2.22 -4.59 2.88
N VAL A 125 2.07 -3.27 2.92
CA VAL A 125 2.21 -2.49 4.13
C VAL A 125 0.93 -1.69 4.34
N ILE A 126 0.24 -1.98 5.45
CA ILE A 126 -1.04 -1.37 5.80
C ILE A 126 -0.80 -0.26 6.82
N SER A 127 -1.36 0.93 6.62
CA SER A 127 -1.45 1.95 7.67
C SER A 127 -2.87 1.99 8.23
N CYS A 128 -2.98 2.27 9.52
CA CYS A 128 -4.26 2.64 10.13
C CYS A 128 -4.78 3.95 9.52
N TRP A 129 -6.02 4.31 9.88
CA TRP A 129 -6.64 5.59 9.50
C TRP A 129 -5.78 6.81 9.87
N ALA A 130 -4.92 6.71 10.89
CA ALA A 130 -3.95 7.73 11.28
C ALA A 130 -2.65 7.65 10.45
N LEU A 131 -2.75 7.87 9.14
CA LEU A 131 -1.60 8.00 8.24
C LEU A 131 -0.85 9.32 8.54
N ARG A 132 0.25 9.21 9.28
CA ARG A 132 1.01 10.37 9.78
C ARG A 132 2.30 10.52 9.01
N HIS A 133 2.36 11.44 8.07
CA HIS A 133 3.61 11.81 7.39
C HIS A 133 3.64 13.30 7.03
N ALA A 134 4.83 13.81 6.78
CA ALA A 134 5.08 15.13 6.24
C ALA A 134 6.32 15.06 5.34
N ARG A 135 6.41 15.95 4.35
CA ARG A 135 7.58 16.07 3.48
C ARG A 135 8.01 17.53 3.44
N ALA A 136 9.32 17.76 3.45
CA ALA A 136 9.91 19.05 3.17
C ALA A 136 10.99 18.89 2.09
N VAL A 137 11.14 19.89 1.23
CA VAL A 137 12.22 20.01 0.26
C VAL A 137 13.05 21.23 0.65
N ILE A 138 14.35 21.03 0.78
CA ILE A 138 15.30 22.10 1.12
C ILE A 138 16.07 22.44 -0.14
N GLY A 139 15.89 23.67 -0.61
CA GLY A 139 16.60 24.22 -1.77
C GLY A 139 18.07 24.52 -1.47
N SER A 140 18.89 24.56 -2.51
CA SER A 140 20.30 24.93 -2.39
C SER A 140 20.52 26.37 -1.91
N ASP A 141 19.49 27.22 -2.05
CA ASP A 141 19.43 28.59 -1.55
C ASP A 141 18.96 28.70 -0.09
N GLY A 142 18.69 27.56 0.57
CA GLY A 142 18.15 27.51 1.93
C GLY A 142 16.63 27.69 2.02
N SER A 143 15.93 27.82 0.89
CA SER A 143 14.46 27.81 0.88
C SER A 143 13.92 26.46 1.38
N VAL A 144 12.80 26.48 2.11
CA VAL A 144 12.14 25.27 2.61
C VAL A 144 10.71 25.24 2.12
N GLU A 145 10.40 24.28 1.26
CA GLU A 145 9.03 23.98 0.84
C GLU A 145 8.48 22.82 1.68
N ILE A 146 7.42 23.08 2.45
CA ILE A 146 6.74 22.05 3.25
C ILE A 146 5.50 21.57 2.51
N HIS A 147 5.49 20.29 2.13
CA HIS A 147 4.37 19.64 1.47
C HIS A 147 3.36 19.18 2.53
N LYS A 148 2.28 19.93 2.67
CA LYS A 148 1.14 19.60 3.54
C LYS A 148 0.15 18.69 2.81
N SER A 149 0.60 17.53 2.36
CA SER A 149 -0.29 16.49 1.82
C SER A 149 -0.49 15.43 2.88
N ALA A 150 -1.66 15.49 3.53
CA ALA A 150 -2.27 14.42 4.31
C ALA A 150 -3.65 14.14 3.71
#